data_AF-A0A2N4XDG5-F1
#
_entry.id   AF-A0A2N4XDG5-F1
#
_cell.length_a   1.000
_cell.length_b   1.000
_cell.length_c   1.000
_cell.angle_alpha   90.00
_cell.angle_beta   90.00
_cell.angle_gamma   90.00
#
_symmetry.space_group_name_H-M   'P 1'
#
loop_
_entity.id
_entity.type
_entity.pdbx_description
1 polymer ?
#
loop_
_entity_poly.entity_id
_entity_poly.type
_entity_poly.pdbx_seq_one_letter_code
_entity_poly.pdbx_strand_id
1 'polypeptide(L)'
;MKIGSIFAVDKSKKLYSVAYEDQPNEFQRLLNLWIQDIEFLAQFFETHESDLLSGFFGNMSMEQAIELTRREAVKLRDQFYRILNSSDAGAENLQQIFKPLSNTDYQLKPLAKEKSKRGWLRIYAIRISADVYVVSGGAIKLTATMNTRPHLLLELQKLEATRQFLKENGLIDESNFDFVEFEI
;
A
#
# COMPACT_ATOMS: atom_id res chain seq x y z
N MET A 1 8.47 4.21 -16.29
CA MET A 1 7.41 3.53 -15.51
C MET A 1 6.57 2.66 -16.44
N LYS A 2 6.21 1.45 -16.02
CA LYS A 2 5.37 0.50 -16.78
C LYS A 2 4.29 -0.05 -15.85
N ILE A 3 3.11 -0.41 -16.36
CA ILE A 3 2.06 -1.05 -15.55
C ILE A 3 1.99 -2.54 -15.90
N GLY A 4 2.21 -3.40 -14.90
CA GLY A 4 2.16 -4.86 -15.02
C GLY A 4 0.95 -5.47 -14.31
N SER A 5 0.60 -6.71 -14.65
CA SER A 5 -0.38 -7.51 -13.91
C SER A 5 0.25 -8.16 -12.68
N ILE A 6 -0.46 -8.20 -11.56
CA ILE A 6 0.09 -8.73 -10.30
C ILE A 6 -0.01 -10.26 -10.21
N PHE A 7 -1.11 -10.84 -10.71
CA PHE A 7 -1.36 -12.28 -10.69
C PHE A 7 -1.84 -12.70 -12.08
N ALA A 8 -0.92 -13.07 -12.96
CA ALA A 8 -1.27 -13.54 -14.28
C ALA A 8 -1.72 -15.00 -14.22
N VAL A 9 -3.03 -15.24 -14.03
CA VAL A 9 -3.93 -16.04 -14.88
C VAL A 9 -5.37 -15.77 -14.42
N ASP A 10 -6.00 -14.66 -14.83
CA ASP A 10 -7.47 -14.61 -14.92
C ASP A 10 -7.93 -13.57 -15.94
N LYS A 11 -9.04 -13.87 -16.62
CA LYS A 11 -9.70 -13.05 -17.64
C LYS A 11 -10.33 -11.77 -17.06
N SER A 12 -10.38 -11.61 -15.73
CA SER A 12 -10.91 -10.42 -15.06
C SER A 12 -9.81 -9.60 -14.38
N LYS A 13 -8.93 -8.96 -15.15
CA LYS A 13 -7.82 -8.14 -14.59
C LYS A 13 -8.36 -6.97 -13.74
N LYS A 14 -8.57 -7.20 -12.45
CA LYS A 14 -9.10 -6.24 -11.46
C LYS A 14 -8.01 -5.50 -10.69
N LEU A 15 -6.79 -6.03 -10.68
CA LEU A 15 -5.67 -5.44 -9.95
C LEU A 15 -4.39 -5.45 -10.79
N TYR A 16 -3.77 -4.27 -10.88
CA TYR A 16 -2.53 -3.99 -11.59
C TYR A 16 -1.52 -3.37 -10.63
N SER A 17 -0.24 -3.40 -10.99
CA SER A 17 0.84 -2.83 -10.18
C SER A 17 1.88 -2.17 -11.08
N VAL A 18 2.33 -0.99 -10.67
CA VAL A 18 3.35 -0.22 -11.36
C VAL A 18 4.71 -0.88 -11.19
N ALA A 19 5.52 -0.91 -12.24
CA ALA A 19 6.94 -1.20 -12.20
C ALA A 19 7.72 0.09 -12.49
N TYR A 20 8.58 0.48 -11.56
CA TYR A 20 9.51 1.59 -11.73
C TYR A 20 10.84 1.06 -12.25
N GLU A 21 11.33 1.66 -13.33
CA GLU A 21 12.60 1.27 -13.97
C GLU A 21 12.63 -0.23 -14.31
N ASP A 22 13.70 -0.92 -13.93
CA ASP A 22 13.94 -2.36 -14.17
C ASP A 22 13.63 -3.23 -12.94
N GLN A 23 12.87 -2.69 -11.99
CA GLN A 23 12.44 -3.43 -10.80
C GLN A 23 11.20 -4.30 -11.10
N PRO A 24 10.94 -5.33 -10.27
CA PRO A 24 9.62 -5.96 -10.23
C PRO A 24 8.52 -4.92 -10.02
N ASN A 25 7.29 -5.27 -10.37
CA ASN A 25 6.14 -4.42 -10.03
C ASN A 25 6.08 -4.19 -8.49
N GLU A 26 5.59 -3.04 -8.07
CA GLU A 26 5.64 -2.55 -6.69
C GLU A 26 5.03 -3.53 -5.71
N PHE A 27 3.87 -4.10 -6.02
CA PHE A 27 3.26 -5.10 -5.15
C PHE A 27 4.19 -6.30 -4.91
N GLN A 28 4.80 -6.86 -5.97
CA GLN A 28 5.79 -7.93 -5.81
C GLN A 28 7.04 -7.47 -5.08
N ARG A 29 7.54 -6.26 -5.38
CA ARG A 29 8.71 -5.67 -4.72
C ARG A 29 8.48 -5.52 -3.21
N LEU A 30 7.33 -4.99 -2.81
CA LEU A 30 6.93 -4.82 -1.41
C LEU A 30 6.82 -6.16 -0.69
N LEU A 31 6.20 -7.17 -1.31
CA LEU A 31 6.14 -8.51 -0.72
C LEU A 31 7.53 -9.14 -0.55
N ASN A 32 8.43 -8.96 -1.52
CA ASN A 32 9.81 -9.44 -1.39
C ASN A 32 10.52 -8.75 -0.21
N LEU A 33 10.43 -7.43 -0.13
CA LEU A 33 11.04 -6.66 0.95
C LEU A 33 10.46 -7.01 2.32
N TRP A 34 9.14 -7.16 2.44
CA TRP A 34 8.51 -7.37 3.74
C TRP A 34 8.51 -8.82 4.20
N ILE A 35 8.58 -9.81 3.30
CA ILE A 35 8.53 -11.24 3.68
C ILE A 35 9.94 -11.85 3.74
N GLN A 36 10.81 -11.49 2.81
CA GLN A 36 12.08 -12.20 2.57
C GLN A 36 13.31 -11.40 3.02
N ASP A 37 13.28 -10.07 2.86
CA ASP A 37 14.45 -9.22 3.07
C ASP A 37 14.58 -8.74 4.52
N ILE A 38 15.24 -9.54 5.35
CA ILE A 38 15.48 -9.22 6.77
C ILE A 38 16.42 -8.02 6.91
N GLU A 39 17.40 -7.88 6.01
CA GLU A 39 18.37 -6.79 6.05
C GLU A 39 17.69 -5.44 5.81
N PHE A 40 16.82 -5.37 4.79
CA PHE A 40 15.98 -4.20 4.56
C PHE A 40 15.14 -3.84 5.78
N LEU A 41 14.49 -4.83 6.42
CA LEU A 41 13.63 -4.57 7.58
C LEU A 41 14.45 -4.08 8.78
N ALA A 42 15.61 -4.68 9.05
CA ALA A 42 16.50 -4.24 10.11
C ALA A 42 16.94 -2.78 9.88
N GLN A 43 17.42 -2.46 8.68
CA GLN A 43 17.83 -1.10 8.32
C GLN A 43 16.67 -0.11 8.40
N PHE A 44 15.46 -0.51 7.96
CA PHE A 44 14.27 0.32 8.05
C PHE A 44 13.95 0.68 9.50
N PHE A 45 13.92 -0.31 10.41
CA PHE A 45 13.58 -0.07 11.80
C PHE A 45 14.69 0.62 12.59
N GLU A 46 15.97 0.41 12.24
CA GLU A 46 17.08 1.19 12.78
C GLU A 46 16.96 2.65 12.39
N THR A 47 16.70 2.93 11.11
CA THR A 47 16.54 4.30 10.59
C THR A 47 15.33 5.01 11.22
N HIS A 48 14.26 4.27 11.52
CA HIS A 48 12.99 4.81 12.04
C HIS A 48 12.73 4.43 13.49
N GLU A 49 13.78 4.17 14.29
CA GLU A 49 13.66 3.70 15.68
C GLU A 49 12.83 4.68 16.52
N SER A 50 13.06 5.99 16.36
CA SER A 50 12.29 7.02 17.08
C SER A 50 10.78 6.97 16.79
N ASP A 51 10.38 6.59 15.57
CA ASP A 51 8.97 6.41 15.21
C ASP A 51 8.42 5.10 15.79
N LEU A 52 9.20 4.02 15.75
CA LEU A 52 8.85 2.73 16.35
C LEU A 52 8.59 2.88 17.86
N LEU A 53 9.45 3.64 18.56
CA LEU A 53 9.39 3.87 20.01
C LEU A 53 8.49 5.05 20.40
N SER A 54 7.81 5.70 19.45
CA SER A 54 6.93 6.85 19.71
C SER A 54 5.68 6.50 20.54
N GLY A 55 5.42 5.20 20.75
CA GLY A 55 4.21 4.69 21.38
C GLY A 55 3.00 4.64 20.45
N PHE A 56 3.15 4.98 19.16
CA PHE A 56 2.06 4.92 18.18
C PHE A 56 1.43 3.53 18.05
N PHE A 57 2.25 2.47 18.16
CA PHE A 57 1.83 1.06 18.24
C PHE A 57 2.16 0.41 19.60
N GLY A 58 2.42 1.22 20.62
CA GLY A 58 3.01 0.75 21.88
C GLY A 58 4.52 0.53 21.77
N ASN A 59 5.11 -0.04 22.83
CA ASN A 59 6.54 -0.32 22.88
C ASN A 59 6.82 -1.69 22.26
N MET A 60 7.81 -1.76 21.38
CA MET A 60 8.17 -2.97 20.64
C MET A 60 9.68 -2.97 20.34
N SER A 61 10.32 -4.13 20.42
CA SER A 61 11.72 -4.28 19.98
C SER A 61 11.82 -4.34 18.46
N MET A 62 13.02 -4.11 17.92
CA MET A 62 13.26 -4.23 16.49
C MET A 62 12.92 -5.63 15.97
N GLU A 63 13.30 -6.67 16.70
CA GLU A 63 13.03 -8.07 16.34
C GLU A 63 11.52 -8.35 16.29
N GLN A 64 10.77 -7.82 17.25
CA GLN A 64 9.32 -7.92 17.27
C GLN A 64 8.68 -7.17 16.09
N ALA A 65 9.22 -6.02 15.70
CA ALA A 65 8.74 -5.22 14.57
C ALA A 65 9.01 -5.91 13.22
N ILE A 66 10.17 -6.54 13.08
CA ILE A 66 10.53 -7.38 11.92
C ILE A 66 9.56 -8.55 11.81
N GLU A 67 9.37 -9.30 12.90
CA GLU A 67 8.47 -10.48 12.90
C GLU A 67 7.01 -10.09 12.63
N LEU A 68 6.54 -8.99 13.23
CA LEU A 68 5.22 -8.43 12.94
C LEU A 68 5.09 -8.08 11.47
N THR A 69 6.05 -7.38 10.88
CA THR A 69 6.04 -6.97 9.48
C THR A 69 5.91 -8.17 8.55
N ARG A 70 6.75 -9.20 8.76
CA ARG A 70 6.73 -10.41 7.94
C ARG A 70 5.40 -11.13 8.04
N ARG A 71 4.87 -11.29 9.26
CA ARG A 71 3.58 -11.93 9.50
C ARG A 71 2.43 -11.17 8.83
N GLU A 72 2.36 -9.85 8.98
CA GLU A 72 1.30 -9.05 8.36
C GLU A 72 1.43 -9.04 6.83
N ALA A 73 2.65 -9.05 6.28
CA ALA A 73 2.86 -9.13 4.82
C ALA A 73 2.40 -10.46 4.23
N VAL A 74 2.58 -11.58 4.95
CA VAL A 74 2.02 -12.88 4.55
C VAL A 74 0.48 -12.84 4.56
N LYS A 75 -0.13 -12.32 5.62
CA LYS A 75 -1.60 -12.17 5.68
C LYS A 75 -2.13 -11.27 4.57
N LEU A 76 -1.43 -10.17 4.27
CA LEU A 76 -1.76 -9.26 3.18
C LEU A 76 -1.79 -10.02 1.85
N ARG A 77 -0.68 -10.71 1.52
CA ARG A 77 -0.58 -11.50 0.29
C ARG A 77 -1.71 -12.51 0.19
N ASP A 78 -1.96 -13.25 1.26
CA ASP A 78 -2.97 -14.31 1.28
C ASP A 78 -4.39 -13.72 1.14
N GLN A 79 -4.66 -12.55 1.72
CA GLN A 79 -5.92 -11.84 1.53
C GLN A 79 -6.13 -11.42 0.07
N PHE A 80 -5.14 -10.76 -0.54
CA PHE A 80 -5.21 -10.41 -1.96
C PHE A 80 -5.35 -11.65 -2.86
N TYR A 81 -4.63 -12.73 -2.57
CA TYR A 81 -4.75 -13.99 -3.31
C TYR A 81 -6.16 -14.56 -3.22
N ARG A 82 -6.78 -14.59 -2.04
CA ARG A 82 -8.16 -15.07 -1.88
C ARG A 82 -9.15 -14.21 -2.67
N ILE A 83 -9.07 -12.89 -2.55
CA ILE A 83 -9.97 -11.95 -3.22
C ILE A 83 -9.91 -12.08 -4.75
N LEU A 84 -8.69 -12.23 -5.28
CA LEU A 84 -8.48 -12.25 -6.73
C LEU A 84 -8.79 -13.61 -7.38
N ASN A 85 -8.79 -14.70 -6.59
CA ASN A 85 -9.08 -16.04 -7.09
C ASN A 85 -10.46 -16.57 -6.67
N SER A 86 -11.20 -15.86 -5.82
CA SER A 86 -12.55 -16.28 -5.42
C SER A 86 -13.55 -16.04 -6.56
N SER A 87 -14.28 -17.08 -6.96
CA SER A 87 -15.41 -16.98 -7.89
C SER A 87 -16.77 -16.85 -7.19
N ASP A 88 -16.76 -16.74 -5.85
CA ASP A 88 -17.97 -16.67 -5.03
C ASP A 88 -18.50 -15.23 -4.95
N ALA A 89 -19.77 -15.03 -5.29
CA ALA A 89 -20.43 -13.72 -5.26
C ALA A 89 -20.57 -13.15 -3.83
N GLY A 90 -20.42 -13.97 -2.79
CA GLY A 90 -20.40 -13.54 -1.38
C GLY A 90 -19.00 -13.31 -0.80
N ALA A 91 -17.93 -13.54 -1.58
CA ALA A 91 -16.56 -13.35 -1.11
C ALA A 91 -16.19 -11.86 -1.00
N GLU A 92 -15.27 -11.57 -0.09
CA GLU A 92 -14.67 -10.24 0.03
C GLU A 92 -14.06 -9.80 -1.31
N ASN A 93 -14.26 -8.55 -1.71
CA ASN A 93 -13.75 -8.00 -2.96
C ASN A 93 -12.87 -6.76 -2.75
N LEU A 94 -12.18 -6.31 -3.81
CA LEU A 94 -11.27 -5.16 -3.75
C LEU A 94 -11.96 -3.87 -3.27
N GLN A 95 -13.21 -3.64 -3.66
CA GLN A 95 -13.97 -2.46 -3.25
C GLN A 95 -14.26 -2.44 -1.75
N GLN A 96 -14.36 -3.60 -1.10
CA GLN A 96 -14.61 -3.69 0.33
C GLN A 96 -13.36 -3.47 1.18
N ILE A 97 -12.17 -3.84 0.66
CA ILE A 97 -10.92 -3.74 1.41
C ILE A 97 -10.19 -2.42 1.20
N PHE A 98 -10.30 -1.81 0.02
CA PHE A 98 -9.74 -0.50 -0.25
C PHE A 98 -10.63 0.59 0.32
N LYS A 99 -10.04 1.49 1.09
CA LYS A 99 -10.68 2.69 1.61
C LYS A 99 -10.14 3.91 0.89
N PRO A 100 -10.94 4.98 0.71
CA PRO A 100 -10.42 6.25 0.23
C PRO A 100 -9.23 6.70 1.07
N LEU A 101 -8.13 7.08 0.43
CA LEU A 101 -7.00 7.68 1.11
C LEU A 101 -7.47 9.01 1.73
N SER A 102 -7.37 9.13 3.05
CA SER A 102 -7.97 10.27 3.76
C SER A 102 -7.40 11.60 3.27
N ASN A 103 -8.26 12.62 3.13
CA ASN A 103 -7.85 13.98 2.78
C ASN A 103 -6.84 14.58 3.77
N THR A 104 -6.72 14.08 5.00
CA THR A 104 -5.64 14.50 5.93
C THR A 104 -4.29 13.88 5.64
N ASP A 105 -4.23 12.77 4.90
CA ASP A 105 -2.97 12.24 4.38
C ASP A 105 -2.53 12.97 3.10
N TYR A 106 -3.44 13.67 2.40
CA TYR A 106 -3.15 14.48 1.22
C TYR A 106 -3.04 16.00 1.48
N GLN A 107 -3.75 16.53 2.50
CA GLN A 107 -3.69 17.94 2.90
C GLN A 107 -3.14 18.11 4.32
N LEU A 108 -2.32 19.15 4.50
CA LEU A 108 -1.69 19.61 5.75
C LEU A 108 -2.72 20.03 6.82
N LYS A 109 -3.53 19.10 7.32
CA LYS A 109 -4.39 19.34 8.48
C LYS A 109 -4.10 18.28 9.55
N PRO A 110 -3.73 18.68 10.77
CA PRO A 110 -3.70 17.74 11.87
C PRO A 110 -5.16 17.41 12.22
N LEU A 111 -5.55 16.14 12.15
CA LEU A 111 -6.84 15.70 12.68
C LEU A 111 -6.73 14.79 13.89
N ALA A 112 -7.82 14.88 14.64
CA ALA A 112 -8.05 14.37 15.95
C ALA A 112 -7.90 12.85 16.04
N LYS A 113 -7.63 12.40 17.27
CA LYS A 113 -7.51 11.00 17.70
C LYS A 113 -8.77 10.20 17.35
N GLU A 114 -8.88 9.69 16.13
CA GLU A 114 -9.78 8.57 15.87
C GLU A 114 -9.10 7.25 16.25
N LYS A 115 -9.79 6.51 17.11
CA LYS A 115 -9.41 5.19 17.61
C LYS A 115 -9.77 4.09 16.60
N SER A 116 -9.48 4.29 15.30
CA SER A 116 -9.54 3.17 14.37
C SER A 116 -8.37 2.22 14.66
N LYS A 117 -8.56 0.93 14.42
CA LYS A 117 -7.45 -0.04 14.42
C LYS A 117 -6.47 0.44 13.34
N ARG A 118 -5.30 0.92 13.76
CA ARG A 118 -4.25 1.39 12.87
C ARG A 118 -3.63 0.16 12.21
N GLY A 119 -3.71 0.03 10.88
CA GLY A 119 -2.93 -1.01 10.20
C GLY A 119 -1.43 -0.74 10.34
N TRP A 120 -0.62 -1.78 10.33
CA TRP A 120 0.84 -1.73 10.35
C TRP A 120 1.38 -1.47 8.93
N LEU A 121 0.94 -2.27 7.96
CA LEU A 121 1.30 -2.14 6.55
C LEU A 121 0.22 -1.43 5.75
N ARG A 122 0.63 -0.64 4.74
CA ARG A 122 -0.28 -0.09 3.74
C ARG A 122 0.12 -0.46 2.33
N ILE A 123 -0.89 -0.68 1.49
CA ILE A 123 -0.79 -0.68 0.04
C ILE A 123 -1.54 0.52 -0.49
N TYR A 124 -0.88 1.32 -1.32
CA TYR A 124 -1.45 2.49 -1.97
C TYR A 124 -1.78 2.19 -3.43
N ALA A 125 -2.96 2.60 -3.86
CA ALA A 125 -3.43 2.35 -5.21
C ALA A 125 -4.31 3.49 -5.74
N ILE A 126 -4.50 3.46 -7.06
CA ILE A 126 -5.48 4.30 -7.77
C ILE A 126 -6.61 3.40 -8.24
N ARG A 127 -7.83 3.71 -7.83
CA ARG A 127 -9.04 3.10 -8.41
C ARG A 127 -9.38 3.85 -9.70
N ILE A 128 -9.43 3.13 -10.82
CA ILE A 128 -9.68 3.72 -12.16
C ILE A 128 -11.05 3.31 -12.74
N SER A 129 -11.70 2.32 -12.14
CA SER A 129 -13.11 1.97 -12.37
C SER A 129 -13.64 1.21 -11.15
N ALA A 130 -14.91 0.79 -11.15
CA ALA A 130 -15.54 0.15 -9.98
C ALA A 130 -14.70 -0.99 -9.36
N ASP A 131 -14.07 -1.81 -10.22
CA ASP A 131 -13.35 -3.02 -9.84
C ASP A 131 -11.88 -3.04 -10.28
N VAL A 132 -11.36 -1.94 -10.83
CA VAL A 132 -9.99 -1.90 -11.36
C VAL A 132 -9.11 -0.95 -10.55
N TYR A 133 -8.03 -1.51 -10.02
CA TYR A 133 -7.10 -0.85 -9.11
C TYR A 133 -5.67 -0.97 -9.64
N VAL A 134 -4.88 0.10 -9.49
CA VAL A 134 -3.48 0.16 -9.88
C VAL A 134 -2.63 0.48 -8.64
N VAL A 135 -1.94 -0.52 -8.11
CA VAL A 135 -1.00 -0.37 -6.99
C VAL A 135 0.20 0.46 -7.45
N SER A 136 0.45 1.56 -6.74
CA SER A 136 1.58 2.46 -7.00
C SER A 136 2.72 2.29 -6.01
N GLY A 137 2.46 1.63 -4.87
CA GLY A 137 3.43 1.47 -3.79
C GLY A 137 2.81 1.06 -2.45
N GLY A 138 3.55 1.23 -1.36
CA GLY A 138 3.17 0.79 -0.03
C GLY A 138 4.23 1.13 1.03
N ALA A 139 3.82 1.07 2.31
CA ALA A 139 4.68 1.47 3.42
C ALA A 139 4.43 0.67 4.70
N ILE A 140 5.48 0.55 5.52
CA ILE A 140 5.37 0.28 6.96
C ILE A 140 5.13 1.64 7.61
N LYS A 141 3.89 1.97 8.00
CA LYS A 141 3.56 3.33 8.47
C LYS A 141 3.47 3.36 10.00
N LEU A 142 4.56 3.84 10.60
CA LEU A 142 4.79 3.98 12.05
C LEU A 142 4.25 5.30 12.63
N THR A 143 3.66 6.15 11.79
CA THR A 143 3.14 7.46 12.16
C THR A 143 1.69 7.64 11.72
N ALA A 144 1.01 8.63 12.31
CA ALA A 144 -0.38 8.94 11.94
C ALA A 144 -0.51 9.53 10.53
N THR A 145 0.41 10.43 10.14
CA THR A 145 0.31 11.21 8.89
C THR A 145 1.43 10.86 7.91
N MET A 146 1.13 10.89 6.61
CA MET A 146 2.13 10.72 5.55
C MET A 146 3.04 11.94 5.30
N ASN A 147 2.67 13.11 5.85
CA ASN A 147 3.23 14.40 5.43
C ASN A 147 4.63 14.75 5.96
N THR A 148 5.19 13.95 6.87
CA THR A 148 6.40 14.34 7.62
C THR A 148 7.58 13.40 7.44
N ARG A 149 7.37 12.19 6.91
CA ARG A 149 8.41 11.17 6.79
C ARG A 149 8.81 10.98 5.33
N PRO A 150 10.12 11.04 4.99
CA PRO A 150 10.58 10.94 3.60
C PRO A 150 10.05 9.69 2.87
N HIS A 151 10.00 8.54 3.55
CA HIS A 151 9.49 7.31 2.94
C HIS A 151 7.99 7.38 2.62
N LEU A 152 7.18 8.12 3.40
CA LEU A 152 5.75 8.30 3.11
C LEU A 152 5.51 9.37 2.04
N LEU A 153 6.31 10.44 2.03
CA LEU A 153 6.29 11.45 0.97
C LEU A 153 6.63 10.84 -0.39
N LEU A 154 7.56 9.88 -0.43
CA LEU A 154 7.88 9.14 -1.65
C LEU A 154 6.66 8.36 -2.18
N GLU A 155 5.87 7.75 -1.30
CA GLU A 155 4.66 7.02 -1.72
C GLU A 155 3.57 7.96 -2.26
N LEU A 156 3.45 9.18 -1.73
CA LEU A 156 2.60 10.22 -2.31
C LEU A 156 3.08 10.65 -3.71
N GLN A 157 4.40 10.79 -3.89
CA GLN A 157 4.98 11.09 -5.21
C GLN A 157 4.73 9.97 -6.22
N LYS A 158 4.81 8.71 -5.77
CA LYS A 158 4.49 7.53 -6.59
C LYS A 158 3.03 7.48 -7.01
N LEU A 159 2.09 7.76 -6.10
CA LEU A 159 0.66 7.89 -6.43
C LEU A 159 0.46 8.96 -7.49
N GLU A 160 1.07 10.13 -7.32
CA GLU A 160 0.94 11.25 -8.24
C GLU A 160 1.55 10.93 -9.63
N ALA A 161 2.75 10.34 -9.66
CA ALA A 161 3.37 9.88 -10.89
C ALA A 161 2.52 8.83 -11.62
N THR A 162 1.93 7.89 -10.87
CA THR A 162 1.02 6.87 -11.41
C THR A 162 -0.23 7.51 -12.00
N ARG A 163 -0.84 8.48 -11.31
CA ARG A 163 -1.98 9.25 -11.82
C ARG A 163 -1.64 9.93 -13.14
N GLN A 164 -0.53 10.64 -13.18
CA GLN A 164 -0.10 11.39 -14.36
C GLN A 164 0.09 10.46 -15.56
N PHE A 165 0.75 9.33 -15.36
CA PHE A 165 0.92 8.33 -16.43
C PHE A 165 -0.40 7.73 -16.91
N LEU A 166 -1.31 7.38 -16.00
CA LEU A 166 -2.62 6.86 -16.38
C LEU A 166 -3.39 7.89 -17.21
N LYS A 167 -3.32 9.17 -16.84
CA LYS A 167 -3.93 10.28 -17.58
C LYS A 167 -3.31 10.47 -18.97
N GLU A 168 -1.99 10.52 -19.06
CA GLU A 168 -1.25 10.69 -20.33
C GLU A 168 -1.52 9.56 -21.33
N ASN A 169 -1.81 8.36 -20.83
CA ASN A 169 -2.14 7.19 -21.66
C ASN A 169 -3.66 7.03 -21.88
N GLY A 170 -4.48 7.99 -21.47
CA GLY A 170 -5.94 7.97 -21.68
C GLY A 170 -6.67 6.85 -20.92
N LEU A 171 -6.10 6.36 -19.82
CA LEU A 171 -6.71 5.32 -18.99
C LEU A 171 -7.66 5.89 -17.92
N ILE A 172 -7.50 7.17 -17.58
CA ILE A 172 -8.37 7.93 -16.68
C ILE A 172 -8.52 9.38 -17.16
N ASP A 173 -9.65 10.00 -16.79
CA ASP A 173 -9.92 11.44 -16.97
C ASP A 173 -9.74 12.20 -15.64
N GLU A 174 -9.86 13.53 -15.66
CA GLU A 174 -9.62 14.39 -14.47
C GLU A 174 -10.49 14.08 -13.25
N SER A 175 -11.65 13.46 -13.45
CA SER A 175 -12.63 13.21 -12.39
C SER A 175 -12.98 11.73 -12.18
N ASN A 176 -12.35 10.81 -12.91
CA ASN A 176 -12.73 9.39 -12.90
C ASN A 176 -11.67 8.50 -12.25
N PHE A 177 -11.20 8.87 -11.06
CA PHE A 177 -10.32 8.04 -10.24
C PHE A 177 -10.38 8.42 -8.77
N ASP A 178 -9.97 7.50 -7.90
CA ASP A 178 -9.78 7.75 -6.47
C ASP A 178 -8.42 7.23 -6.00
N PHE A 179 -7.75 7.98 -5.12
CA PHE A 179 -6.65 7.45 -4.34
C PHE A 179 -7.21 6.62 -3.19
N VAL A 180 -6.72 5.39 -3.06
CA VAL A 180 -7.18 4.43 -2.06
C VAL A 180 -6.01 3.79 -1.35
N GLU A 181 -6.25 3.36 -0.11
CA GLU A 181 -5.33 2.56 0.67
C GLU A 181 -5.99 1.30 1.19
N PHE A 182 -5.17 0.26 1.35
CA PHE A 182 -5.50 -0.94 2.11
C PHE A 182 -4.56 -0.99 3.31
N GLU A 183 -5.09 -1.27 4.51
CA GLU A 183 -4.32 -1.35 5.75
C GLU A 183 -4.50 -2.73 6.41
N ILE A 184 -3.40 -3.28 6.95
CA ILE A 184 -3.41 -4.53 7.74
C ILE A 184 -2.52 -4.43 8.96
#